data_AF-A0A9N8H5I8-F1
#
_entry.id   AF-A0A9N8H5I8-F1
#
_cell.length_a   1.000
_cell.length_b   1.000
_cell.length_c   1.000
_cell.angle_alpha   90.00
_cell.angle_beta   90.00
_cell.angle_gamma   90.00
#
_symmetry.space_group_name_H-M   'P 1'
#
loop_
_entity.id
_entity.type
_entity.pdbx_description
1 polymer ?
#
loop_
_entity_poly.entity_id
_entity_poly.type
_entity_poly.pdbx_seq_one_letter_code
_entity_poly.pdbx_strand_id
1 'polypeptide(L)'
;MSSKRKARSAETTGSRKSSRRGKGGDGKDPSIDNRLADTKPEEILEVFESEELDQGEEDEGEDEEKYGVVILDVRSSEEILKDGFLNTMGANTGEIRKRCFVEWVHVDGSMDAGWKLLKATAFNRFHSCRTPIIVHCATGKKAAEAKKVLTKLNYQCVYNAGAYAALKYLQDYLNGFERK
;
A
#
# COMPACT_ATOMS: atom_id res chain seq x y z
N MET A 1 42.59 47.49 12.67
CA MET A 1 43.21 46.18 12.98
C MET A 1 42.19 45.09 12.63
N SER A 2 42.07 44.68 11.37
CA SER A 2 42.83 43.62 10.69
C SER A 2 42.78 42.27 11.43
N SER A 3 41.94 41.35 10.94
CA SER A 3 42.28 39.91 10.87
C SER A 3 41.32 39.18 9.94
N LYS A 4 41.79 38.99 8.70
CA LYS A 4 41.30 38.03 7.69
C LYS A 4 41.78 36.62 8.06
N ARG A 5 40.93 35.60 7.95
CA ARG A 5 41.31 34.18 7.75
C ARG A 5 40.24 33.56 6.84
N LYS A 6 40.42 33.50 5.52
CA LYS A 6 41.26 32.62 4.67
C LYS A 6 40.74 31.17 4.59
N ALA A 7 40.29 30.85 3.39
CA ALA A 7 39.68 29.61 2.91
C ALA A 7 40.57 28.36 3.02
N ARG A 8 39.95 27.17 2.94
CA ARG A 8 40.52 25.99 2.28
C ARG A 8 39.43 25.10 1.67
N SER A 9 39.46 24.99 0.33
CA SER A 9 38.96 23.85 -0.44
C SER A 9 39.79 22.60 -0.15
N ALA A 10 39.17 21.43 -0.24
CA ALA A 10 39.83 20.22 -0.72
C ALA A 10 38.77 19.27 -1.31
N GLU A 11 38.84 19.13 -2.64
CA GLU A 11 38.22 18.07 -3.42
C GLU A 11 38.75 16.70 -2.97
N THR A 12 37.91 15.67 -2.99
CA THR A 12 38.40 14.29 -3.15
C THR A 12 37.40 13.49 -3.95
N THR A 13 37.75 13.31 -5.22
CA THR A 13 37.17 12.35 -6.16
C THR A 13 37.53 10.93 -5.73
N GLY A 14 36.53 10.12 -5.38
CA GLY A 14 36.67 8.71 -5.03
C GLY A 14 35.93 7.80 -5.99
N SER A 15 36.47 7.61 -7.18
CA SER A 15 36.00 6.64 -8.16
C SER A 15 36.46 5.23 -7.77
N ARG A 16 35.53 4.31 -7.46
CA ARG A 16 35.84 2.87 -7.37
C ARG A 16 34.73 2.05 -8.04
N LYS A 17 34.96 1.72 -9.31
CA LYS A 17 34.35 0.56 -9.98
C LYS A 17 35.06 -0.69 -9.51
N SER A 18 34.35 -1.63 -8.90
CA SER A 18 34.83 -3.01 -8.71
C SER A 18 33.85 -3.98 -9.35
N SER A 19 34.17 -4.35 -10.58
CA SER A 19 33.60 -5.50 -11.28
C SER A 19 34.05 -6.79 -10.58
N ARG A 20 33.13 -7.58 -10.06
CA ARG A 20 33.37 -9.00 -9.77
C ARG A 20 32.40 -9.84 -10.60
N ARG A 21 32.92 -10.32 -11.73
CA ARG A 21 32.44 -11.50 -12.45
C ARG A 21 32.60 -12.70 -11.51
N GLY A 22 31.50 -13.24 -11.01
CA GLY A 22 31.45 -14.59 -10.44
C GLY A 22 30.99 -15.57 -11.52
N LYS A 23 31.90 -16.43 -11.97
CA LYS A 23 31.63 -17.62 -12.80
C LYS A 23 31.20 -18.77 -11.89
N GLY A 24 30.28 -19.59 -12.38
CA GLY A 24 30.35 -21.06 -12.24
C GLY A 24 29.82 -21.63 -10.93
N GLY A 25 28.66 -22.27 -11.01
CA GLY A 25 28.10 -23.11 -9.97
C GLY A 25 27.00 -23.98 -10.57
N ASP A 26 27.42 -24.99 -11.33
CA ASP A 26 26.57 -26.12 -11.77
C ASP A 26 26.14 -26.90 -10.53
N GLY A 27 25.01 -26.49 -9.96
CA GLY A 27 24.34 -27.16 -8.85
C GLY A 27 23.27 -28.10 -9.40
N LYS A 28 23.62 -29.38 -9.41
CA LYS A 28 22.79 -30.55 -9.74
C LYS A 28 21.34 -30.42 -9.27
N ASP A 29 20.45 -30.79 -10.18
CA ASP A 29 19.05 -31.14 -9.92
C ASP A 29 18.92 -32.12 -8.75
N PRO A 30 18.19 -31.78 -7.68
CA PRO A 30 17.53 -32.78 -6.86
C PRO A 30 16.24 -33.18 -7.59
N SER A 31 16.27 -34.39 -8.14
CA SER A 31 15.10 -35.20 -8.44
C SER A 31 14.04 -35.04 -7.35
N ILE A 32 12.99 -34.27 -7.65
CA ILE A 32 11.77 -34.29 -6.85
C ILE A 32 11.01 -35.54 -7.28
N ASP A 33 10.97 -36.50 -6.36
CA ASP A 33 10.25 -37.76 -6.49
C ASP A 33 8.75 -37.49 -6.75
N ASN A 34 8.34 -37.65 -8.01
CA ASN A 34 6.94 -37.73 -8.41
C ASN A 34 6.34 -39.08 -7.96
N ARG A 35 6.10 -39.23 -6.66
CA ARG A 35 5.34 -40.36 -6.07
C ARG A 35 3.97 -39.93 -5.55
N LEU A 36 3.26 -39.14 -6.34
CA LEU A 36 1.86 -38.78 -6.09
C LEU A 36 0.95 -39.09 -7.30
N ALA A 37 1.25 -40.18 -7.98
CA ALA A 37 0.37 -40.79 -8.97
C ALA A 37 0.04 -42.18 -8.46
N ASP A 38 -0.92 -42.28 -7.54
CA ASP A 38 -1.69 -43.51 -7.22
C ASP A 38 -2.66 -43.24 -6.05
N THR A 39 -3.60 -42.31 -6.25
CA THR A 39 -4.80 -42.26 -5.40
C THR A 39 -6.00 -42.18 -6.32
N LYS A 40 -6.77 -43.28 -6.33
CA LYS A 40 -7.93 -43.47 -7.19
C LYS A 40 -9.03 -42.49 -6.78
N PRO A 41 -9.69 -41.79 -7.72
CA PRO A 41 -10.63 -40.71 -7.42
C PRO A 41 -12.04 -41.19 -7.03
N GLU A 42 -12.25 -42.46 -6.70
CA GLU A 42 -13.59 -43.06 -6.58
C GLU A 42 -14.05 -43.34 -5.13
N GLU A 43 -13.28 -42.96 -4.10
CA GLU A 43 -13.60 -43.24 -2.68
C GLU A 43 -13.76 -41.98 -1.80
N ILE A 44 -14.17 -40.83 -2.35
CA ILE A 44 -14.50 -39.62 -1.57
C ILE A 44 -15.87 -39.08 -2.00
N LEU A 45 -16.91 -39.91 -1.92
CA LEU A 45 -18.27 -39.49 -2.30
C LEU A 45 -19.41 -40.08 -1.46
N GLU A 46 -19.14 -40.77 -0.35
CA GLU A 46 -20.22 -41.35 0.47
C GLU A 46 -19.98 -41.25 1.99
N VAL A 47 -19.82 -40.04 2.54
CA VAL A 47 -20.05 -39.81 3.99
C VAL A 47 -20.46 -38.35 4.22
N PHE A 48 -21.55 -37.86 3.65
CA PHE A 48 -22.23 -36.64 4.14
C PHE A 48 -23.68 -36.64 3.66
N GLU A 49 -24.40 -37.71 3.99
CA GLU A 49 -25.86 -37.67 4.07
C GLU A 49 -26.25 -37.62 5.54
N SER A 50 -27.28 -36.82 5.85
CA SER A 50 -27.95 -36.63 7.14
C SER A 50 -27.26 -35.76 8.19
N GLU A 51 -27.28 -34.44 8.00
CA GLU A 51 -27.68 -33.54 9.09
C GLU A 51 -28.68 -32.52 8.52
N GLU A 52 -29.94 -32.67 8.90
CA GLU A 52 -31.04 -31.74 8.63
C GLU A 52 -30.72 -30.41 9.31
N LEU A 53 -30.25 -29.44 8.53
CA LEU A 53 -30.03 -28.08 9.00
C LEU A 53 -31.37 -27.36 9.16
N ASP A 54 -31.71 -27.19 10.42
CA ASP A 54 -32.72 -26.28 10.96
C ASP A 54 -32.66 -24.92 10.23
N GLN A 55 -33.75 -24.57 9.53
CA GLN A 55 -33.90 -23.29 8.85
C GLN A 55 -34.19 -22.23 9.91
N GLY A 56 -33.14 -21.79 10.59
CA GLY A 56 -33.17 -20.60 11.41
C GLY A 56 -33.59 -19.41 10.57
N GLU A 57 -34.63 -18.71 11.02
CA GLU A 57 -35.14 -17.47 10.44
C GLU A 57 -33.98 -16.50 10.21
N GLU A 58 -33.57 -16.35 8.95
CA GLU A 58 -32.64 -15.32 8.52
C GLU A 58 -33.35 -13.98 8.68
N ASP A 59 -33.07 -13.32 9.81
CA ASP A 59 -33.40 -11.92 10.02
C ASP A 59 -32.67 -11.12 8.92
N GLU A 60 -33.38 -10.81 7.83
CA GLU A 60 -32.94 -9.96 6.73
C GLU A 60 -32.75 -8.50 7.23
N GLY A 61 -31.87 -8.31 8.19
CA GLY A 61 -31.25 -7.02 8.44
C GLY A 61 -30.43 -6.71 7.21
N GLU A 62 -30.88 -5.77 6.39
CA GLU A 62 -30.09 -5.18 5.30
C GLU A 62 -28.79 -4.61 5.89
N ASP A 63 -27.77 -5.45 6.03
CA ASP A 63 -26.40 -5.04 6.33
C ASP A 63 -25.95 -4.22 5.13
N GLU A 64 -26.23 -2.91 5.15
CA GLU A 64 -25.74 -1.97 4.15
C GLU A 64 -24.22 -2.15 4.05
N GLU A 65 -23.78 -2.83 2.99
CA GLU A 65 -22.38 -3.19 2.77
C GLU A 65 -21.57 -1.90 2.64
N LYS A 66 -20.97 -1.46 3.76
CA LYS A 66 -20.25 -0.17 3.80
C LYS A 66 -18.97 -0.29 3.00
N TYR A 67 -18.92 0.43 1.88
CA TYR A 67 -17.72 0.48 1.05
C TYR A 67 -16.71 1.47 1.64
N GLY A 68 -15.58 0.95 2.13
CA GLY A 68 -14.47 1.75 2.61
C GLY A 68 -13.47 2.13 1.51
N VAL A 69 -12.93 3.35 1.54
CA VAL A 69 -11.77 3.75 0.72
C VAL A 69 -10.62 4.11 1.65
N VAL A 70 -9.43 3.59 1.36
CA VAL A 70 -8.20 3.92 2.10
C VAL A 70 -7.41 4.96 1.33
N ILE A 71 -7.03 6.05 1.99
CA ILE A 71 -6.07 7.03 1.47
C ILE A 71 -4.75 6.83 2.21
N LEU A 72 -3.72 6.44 1.46
CA LEU A 72 -2.40 6.09 1.97
C LEU A 72 -1.38 7.18 1.60
N ASP A 73 -0.91 7.91 2.61
CA ASP A 73 0.18 8.88 2.48
C ASP A 73 1.54 8.22 2.78
N VAL A 74 2.38 8.07 1.75
CA VAL A 74 3.72 7.49 1.87
C VAL A 74 4.86 8.52 1.85
N ARG A 75 4.56 9.78 2.16
CA ARG A 75 5.59 10.80 2.43
C ARG A 75 6.45 10.41 3.64
N SER A 76 7.60 11.06 3.81
CA SER A 76 8.34 10.95 5.06
C SER A 76 7.69 11.82 6.14
N SER A 77 8.01 11.51 7.39
CA SER A 77 7.55 12.30 8.53
C SER A 77 7.96 13.77 8.42
N GLU A 78 9.15 14.08 7.90
CA GLU A 78 9.62 15.45 7.71
C GLU A 78 8.82 16.21 6.64
N GLU A 79 8.45 15.54 5.54
CA GLU A 79 7.60 16.12 4.50
C GLU A 79 6.22 16.49 5.06
N ILE A 80 5.67 15.63 5.93
CA ILE A 80 4.39 15.87 6.59
C ILE A 80 4.48 16.98 7.63
N LEU A 81 5.54 17.02 8.43
CA LEU A 81 5.75 18.10 9.41
C LEU A 81 5.86 19.47 8.73
N LYS A 82 6.39 19.52 7.51
CA LYS A 82 6.56 20.75 6.74
C LYS A 82 5.27 21.21 6.07
N ASP A 83 4.60 20.31 5.34
CA ASP A 83 3.48 20.67 4.46
C ASP A 83 2.10 20.37 5.08
N GLY A 84 2.09 19.65 6.21
CA GLY A 84 0.89 19.10 6.83
C GLY A 84 0.36 17.85 6.14
N PHE A 85 -0.62 17.22 6.78
CA PHE A 85 -1.43 16.18 6.13
C PHE A 85 -2.33 16.80 5.05
N LEU A 86 -2.62 16.02 4.01
CA LEU A 86 -3.58 16.42 3.00
C LEU A 86 -4.97 16.45 3.64
N ASN A 87 -5.56 17.64 3.75
CA ASN A 87 -6.74 17.82 4.59
C ASN A 87 -8.02 17.60 3.77
N THR A 88 -8.42 16.36 3.48
CA THR A 88 -9.67 16.12 2.74
C THR A 88 -10.92 16.29 3.61
N MET A 89 -11.10 17.48 4.17
CA MET A 89 -12.25 17.88 4.99
C MET A 89 -13.58 17.65 4.25
N GLY A 90 -13.59 17.62 2.91
CA GLY A 90 -14.76 17.34 2.08
C GLY A 90 -15.23 15.87 2.05
N ALA A 91 -14.45 14.90 2.54
CA ALA A 91 -14.90 13.50 2.63
C ALA A 91 -15.86 13.26 3.81
N ASN A 92 -16.07 14.27 4.67
CA ASN A 92 -16.88 14.19 5.89
C ASN A 92 -18.20 14.96 5.81
N THR A 93 -18.60 15.47 4.65
CA THR A 93 -19.94 16.04 4.45
C THR A 93 -21.01 14.94 4.58
N GLY A 94 -22.09 15.25 5.29
CA GLY A 94 -22.98 14.26 5.95
C GLY A 94 -23.67 13.22 5.05
N GLU A 95 -23.68 13.39 3.74
CA GLU A 95 -24.28 12.43 2.79
C GLU A 95 -23.36 11.24 2.49
N ILE A 96 -22.04 11.42 2.42
CA ILE A 96 -21.10 10.33 2.11
C ILE A 96 -21.03 9.32 3.26
N ARG A 97 -21.18 9.78 4.51
CA ARG A 97 -21.06 8.96 5.73
C ARG A 97 -22.07 7.82 5.86
N LYS A 98 -23.22 7.90 5.18
CA LYS A 98 -24.22 6.84 5.30
C LYS A 98 -23.75 5.55 4.63
N ARG A 99 -23.02 5.64 3.51
CA ARG A 99 -22.68 4.47 2.67
C ARG A 99 -21.19 4.22 2.49
N CYS A 100 -20.34 5.23 2.67
CA CYS A 100 -18.91 5.10 2.46
C CYS A 100 -18.10 5.74 3.59
N PHE A 101 -17.04 5.07 4.03
CA PHE A 101 -16.07 5.65 4.96
C PHE A 101 -14.71 5.83 4.27
N VAL A 102 -14.04 6.93 4.58
CA VAL A 102 -12.68 7.21 4.08
C VAL A 102 -11.72 7.07 5.25
N GLU A 103 -10.79 6.12 5.15
CA GLU A 103 -9.77 5.89 6.16
C GLU A 103 -8.43 6.48 5.72
N TRP A 104 -7.87 7.34 6.57
CA TRP A 104 -6.55 7.92 6.37
C TRP A 104 -5.48 7.10 7.05
N VAL A 105 -4.48 6.68 6.28
CA VAL A 105 -3.35 5.90 6.77
C VAL A 105 -2.07 6.57 6.31
N HIS A 106 -1.13 6.74 7.23
CA HIS A 106 0.20 7.21 6.92
C HIS A 106 1.22 6.12 7.21
N VAL A 107 2.14 5.88 6.27
CA VAL A 107 3.29 5.00 6.44
C VAL A 107 4.52 5.69 5.85
N ASP A 108 5.57 5.86 6.64
CA ASP A 108 6.78 6.53 6.15
C ASP A 108 7.43 5.74 4.99
N GLY A 109 7.47 6.33 3.79
CA GLY A 109 8.03 5.71 2.59
C GLY A 109 9.51 6.05 2.31
N SER A 110 10.25 6.59 3.28
CA SER A 110 11.65 7.03 3.09
C SER A 110 12.71 5.93 3.20
N MET A 111 12.39 4.78 3.81
CA MET A 111 13.37 3.72 4.09
C MET A 111 12.84 2.31 3.82
N ASP A 112 13.74 1.32 3.71
CA ASP A 112 13.39 -0.10 3.61
C ASP A 112 12.51 -0.60 4.77
N ALA A 113 12.69 -0.02 5.96
CA ALA A 113 11.83 -0.28 7.12
C ALA A 113 10.37 0.17 6.88
N GLY A 114 10.19 1.25 6.13
CA GLY A 114 8.88 1.76 5.73
C GLY A 114 8.05 0.76 4.93
N TRP A 115 8.70 0.01 4.03
CA TRP A 115 8.01 -1.02 3.24
C TRP A 115 7.64 -2.27 4.05
N LYS A 116 8.41 -2.60 5.09
CA LYS A 116 8.03 -3.65 6.05
C LYS A 116 6.80 -3.20 6.85
N LEU A 117 6.80 -1.94 7.29
CA LEU A 117 5.66 -1.36 8.00
C LEU A 117 4.43 -1.33 7.10
N LEU A 118 4.55 -0.94 5.82
CA LEU A 118 3.45 -0.94 4.86
C LEU A 118 2.79 -2.32 4.74
N LYS A 119 3.59 -3.39 4.67
CA LYS A 119 3.07 -4.77 4.64
C LYS A 119 2.26 -5.07 5.90
N ALA A 120 2.84 -4.79 7.07
CA ALA A 120 2.17 -5.02 8.35
C ALA A 120 0.88 -4.19 8.48
N THR A 121 0.91 -2.92 8.10
CA THR A 121 -0.26 -2.04 8.10
C THR A 121 -1.33 -2.57 7.16
N ALA A 122 -0.98 -2.99 5.95
CA ALA A 122 -1.94 -3.53 5.00
C ALA A 122 -2.66 -4.76 5.59
N PHE A 123 -1.92 -5.73 6.13
CA PHE A 123 -2.52 -6.94 6.72
C PHE A 123 -3.42 -6.67 7.91
N ASN A 124 -3.10 -5.70 8.76
CA ASN A 124 -3.85 -5.45 9.99
C ASN A 124 -5.01 -4.47 9.82
N ARG A 125 -4.94 -3.61 8.78
CA ARG A 125 -5.79 -2.43 8.69
C ARG A 125 -6.63 -2.38 7.42
N PHE A 126 -6.19 -3.00 6.33
CA PHE A 126 -6.97 -3.00 5.11
C PHE A 126 -7.91 -4.21 5.14
N HIS A 127 -9.20 -3.92 5.31
CA HIS A 127 -10.26 -4.92 5.51
C HIS A 127 -10.32 -6.01 4.43
N SER A 128 -10.04 -5.66 3.16
CA SER A 128 -10.07 -6.59 2.03
C SER A 128 -9.02 -6.25 0.98
N CYS A 129 -8.57 -7.25 0.23
CA CYS A 129 -7.70 -7.08 -0.94
C CYS A 129 -8.38 -6.31 -2.09
N ARG A 130 -9.72 -6.21 -2.07
CA ARG A 130 -10.52 -5.43 -3.02
C ARG A 130 -10.82 -4.01 -2.55
N THR A 131 -10.49 -3.66 -1.31
CA THR A 131 -10.66 -2.30 -0.79
C THR A 131 -9.90 -1.32 -1.70
N PRO A 132 -10.56 -0.27 -2.22
CA PRO A 132 -9.88 0.77 -2.97
C PRO A 132 -8.83 1.49 -2.10
N ILE A 133 -7.58 1.49 -2.56
CA ILE A 133 -6.46 2.15 -1.90
C ILE A 133 -5.90 3.23 -2.83
N ILE A 134 -6.00 4.48 -2.40
CA ILE A 134 -5.46 5.64 -3.10
C ILE A 134 -4.14 6.01 -2.44
N VAL A 135 -3.03 5.79 -3.14
CA VAL A 135 -1.68 6.06 -2.62
C VAL A 135 -1.14 7.36 -3.20
N HIS A 136 -0.57 8.21 -2.36
CA HIS A 136 0.09 9.42 -2.80
C HIS A 136 1.40 9.69 -2.05
N CYS A 137 2.27 10.49 -2.64
CA CYS A 137 3.46 11.01 -1.98
C CYS A 137 3.83 12.39 -2.50
N ALA A 138 4.97 12.97 -2.12
CA ALA A 138 5.33 14.32 -2.58
C ALA A 138 5.48 14.43 -4.11
N THR A 139 6.11 13.45 -4.76
CA THR A 139 6.47 13.50 -6.19
C THR A 139 5.84 12.38 -7.04
N GLY A 140 5.08 11.48 -6.43
CA GLY A 140 4.52 10.27 -7.07
C GLY A 140 5.46 9.06 -7.15
N LYS A 141 6.77 9.21 -6.94
CA LYS A 141 7.75 8.10 -7.02
C LYS A 141 7.53 7.05 -5.93
N LYS A 142 7.52 7.46 -4.66
CA LYS A 142 7.25 6.56 -3.51
C LYS A 142 5.87 5.90 -3.61
N ALA A 143 4.86 6.63 -4.11
CA ALA A 143 3.52 6.09 -4.33
C ALA A 143 3.50 4.98 -5.39
N ALA A 144 4.29 5.10 -6.45
CA ALA A 144 4.44 4.04 -7.45
C ALA A 144 5.12 2.79 -6.87
N GLU A 145 6.11 2.96 -5.99
CA GLU A 145 6.75 1.84 -5.27
C GLU A 145 5.80 1.17 -4.29
N ALA A 146 5.09 1.93 -3.47
CA ALA A 146 4.06 1.44 -2.56
C ALA A 146 2.98 0.66 -3.31
N LYS A 147 2.52 1.17 -4.47
CA LYS A 147 1.58 0.43 -5.33
C LYS A 147 2.14 -0.93 -5.74
N LYS A 148 3.40 -1.01 -6.18
CA LYS A 148 4.03 -2.29 -6.53
C LYS A 148 4.08 -3.25 -5.33
N VAL A 149 4.36 -2.73 -4.13
CA VAL A 149 4.37 -3.55 -2.90
C VAL A 149 2.97 -4.10 -2.62
N LEU A 150 1.93 -3.26 -2.65
CA LEU A 150 0.56 -3.67 -2.38
C LEU A 150 0.03 -4.65 -3.44
N THR A 151 0.33 -4.43 -4.73
CA THR A 151 -0.04 -5.37 -5.80
C THR A 151 0.63 -6.74 -5.61
N LYS A 152 1.88 -6.80 -5.11
CA LYS A 152 2.55 -8.06 -4.76
C LYS A 152 1.92 -8.78 -3.56
N LEU A 153 1.14 -8.07 -2.75
CA LEU A 153 0.33 -8.62 -1.65
C LEU A 153 -1.10 -8.94 -2.09
N ASN A 154 -1.37 -9.02 -3.40
CA ASN A 154 -2.68 -9.29 -4.00
C ASN A 154 -3.76 -8.22 -3.80
N TYR A 155 -3.39 -6.98 -3.43
CA TYR A 155 -4.35 -5.87 -3.47
C TYR A 155 -4.62 -5.47 -4.92
N GLN A 156 -5.89 -5.56 -5.33
CA GLN A 156 -6.31 -5.39 -6.73
C GLN A 156 -6.63 -3.93 -7.06
N CYS A 157 -7.19 -3.20 -6.10
CA CYS A 157 -7.73 -1.87 -6.30
C CYS A 157 -6.78 -0.77 -5.81
N VAL A 158 -5.54 -0.72 -6.33
CA VAL A 158 -4.52 0.25 -5.89
C VAL A 158 -4.27 1.33 -6.94
N TYR A 159 -4.56 2.58 -6.59
CA TYR A 159 -4.47 3.75 -7.44
C TYR A 159 -3.32 4.64 -6.99
N ASN A 160 -2.46 5.05 -7.93
CA ASN A 160 -1.43 6.04 -7.65
C ASN A 160 -2.00 7.42 -7.99
N ALA A 161 -2.30 8.21 -6.97
CA ALA A 161 -2.81 9.58 -7.13
C ALA A 161 -1.71 10.62 -7.40
N GLY A 162 -0.46 10.18 -7.51
CA GLY A 162 0.66 11.00 -7.94
C GLY A 162 1.25 11.87 -6.83
N ALA A 163 1.55 13.11 -7.19
CA ALA A 163 2.26 14.07 -6.36
C ALA A 163 1.31 14.86 -5.44
N TYR A 164 1.76 15.16 -4.23
CA TYR A 164 1.05 15.96 -3.23
C TYR A 164 0.59 17.30 -3.80
N ALA A 165 1.42 17.94 -4.63
CA ALA A 165 1.08 19.20 -5.30
C ALA A 165 -0.15 19.10 -6.20
N ALA A 166 -0.32 17.99 -6.93
CA ALA A 166 -1.47 17.78 -7.81
C ALA A 166 -2.76 17.57 -7.01
N LEU A 167 -2.68 16.79 -5.93
CA LEU A 167 -3.81 16.57 -5.02
C LEU A 167 -4.21 17.84 -4.27
N LYS A 168 -3.22 18.61 -3.80
CA LYS A 168 -3.45 19.89 -3.12
C LYS A 168 -4.11 20.91 -4.05
N TYR A 169 -3.67 20.99 -5.31
CA TYR A 169 -4.32 21.86 -6.29
C TYR A 169 -5.79 21.49 -6.51
N LEU A 170 -6.09 20.20 -6.65
CA LEU A 170 -7.47 19.72 -6.80
C LEU A 170 -8.31 20.06 -5.56
N GLN A 171 -7.74 19.85 -4.36
CA GLN A 171 -8.39 20.18 -3.10
C GLN A 171 -8.69 21.69 -2.98
N ASP A 172 -7.71 22.54 -3.27
CA ASP A 172 -7.87 23.99 -3.22
C ASP A 172 -8.91 24.48 -4.26
N TYR A 173 -8.94 23.86 -5.44
CA TYR A 173 -9.93 24.12 -6.47
C TYR A 173 -11.36 23.77 -6.00
N LEU A 174 -11.55 22.57 -5.42
CA LEU A 174 -12.84 22.12 -4.89
C LEU A 174 -13.33 23.02 -3.74
N ASN A 175 -12.46 23.34 -2.79
CA ASN A 175 -12.77 24.23 -1.67
C ASN A 175 -13.03 25.68 -2.12
N GLY A 176 -12.52 26.08 -3.29
CA GLY A 176 -12.81 27.37 -3.91
C GLY A 176 -14.18 27.43 -4.59
N PHE A 177 -14.72 26.28 -5.00
CA PHE A 177 -16.01 26.17 -5.66
C PHE A 177 -17.18 26.34 -4.69
N GLU A 178 -17.04 25.87 -3.44
CA GLU A 178 -18.08 26.00 -2.39
C GLU A 178 -18.23 27.42 -1.82
N ARG A 179 -17.41 28.39 -2.26
CA ARG A 179 -17.41 29.78 -1.76
C ARG A 179 -18.04 30.80 -2.73
N LYS A 180 -18.80 30.35 -3.73
CA LYS A 180 -19.61 31.19 -4.62
C LYS A 180 -21.07 30.77 -4.57
#